data_AF-A2FKV2-F1
#
_entry.id   AF-A2FKV2-F1
#
_cell.length_a   1.000
_cell.length_b   1.000
_cell.length_c   1.000
_cell.angle_alpha   90.00
_cell.angle_beta   90.00
_cell.angle_gamma   90.00
#
_symmetry.space_group_name_H-M   'P 1'
#
loop_
_entity.id
_entity.type
_entity.pdbx_description
1 polymer ?
#
loop_
_entity_poly.entity_id
_entity_poly.type
_entity_poly.pdbx_seq_one_letter_code
_entity_poly.pdbx_strand_id
1 'polypeptide(L)'
;MVAAGGGGSGGGSESGDGGHAGGLSGSPGLPSIHNSIPSLPGNQTFGCKLFEGSPGLSSNEPGGSGGSGYYGGCGGTTDDRIKQIWGSSGGAGGSSFISGHEGCIAMDERGNPLGTSIYPSKIYFTDTEMISGNEAMPSITSPVDKENNGHDGDGYARITFISSYFGCTTICSYPIFYIMTLSMFSILVVYICGLCDFFCKRKNSYNIERFCII
;
A
#
# COMPACT_ATOMS: atom_id res chain seq x y z
N MET A 1 -1.87 1.92 3.63
CA MET A 1 -1.51 1.36 2.31
C MET A 1 -1.78 -0.13 2.32
N VAL A 2 -1.95 -0.73 1.15
CA VAL A 2 -2.16 -2.17 0.94
C VAL A 2 -1.27 -2.59 -0.20
N ALA A 3 -0.39 -3.55 0.04
CA ALA A 3 0.36 -4.23 -1.02
C ALA A 3 -0.41 -5.49 -1.43
N ALA A 4 -0.60 -5.69 -2.73
CA ALA A 4 -1.29 -6.85 -3.25
C ALA A 4 -0.36 -8.02 -3.56
N GLY A 5 -0.88 -9.24 -3.41
CA GLY A 5 -0.22 -10.47 -3.79
C GLY A 5 -0.62 -10.93 -5.19
N GLY A 6 0.29 -11.61 -5.87
CA GLY A 6 0.00 -12.32 -7.12
C GLY A 6 -0.94 -13.51 -6.91
N GLY A 7 -1.57 -13.97 -7.99
CA GLY A 7 -2.34 -15.20 -8.00
C GLY A 7 -1.42 -16.43 -8.10
N GLY A 8 -1.89 -17.55 -7.56
CA GLY A 8 -1.22 -18.84 -7.70
C GLY A 8 -1.44 -19.44 -9.10
N SER A 9 -0.51 -20.27 -9.56
CA SER A 9 -0.73 -21.10 -10.74
C SER A 9 -1.83 -22.14 -10.49
N GLY A 10 -2.46 -22.62 -11.56
CA GLY A 10 -3.25 -23.84 -11.47
C GLY A 10 -2.39 -25.04 -11.05
N GLY A 11 -3.04 -26.09 -10.54
CA GLY A 11 -2.44 -27.40 -10.30
C GLY A 11 -2.76 -28.37 -11.43
N GLY A 12 -1.88 -29.35 -11.64
CA GLY A 12 -2.05 -30.37 -12.68
C GLY A 12 -0.84 -30.48 -13.61
N SER A 13 -0.94 -31.35 -14.60
CA SER A 13 0.07 -31.44 -15.68
C SER A 13 -0.04 -30.27 -16.67
N GLU A 14 -1.21 -29.66 -16.76
CA GLU A 14 -1.52 -28.61 -17.73
C GLU A 14 -2.23 -27.45 -17.02
N SER A 15 -1.43 -26.65 -16.30
CA SER A 15 -1.91 -25.51 -15.54
C SER A 15 -1.61 -24.18 -16.21
N GLY A 16 -2.49 -23.22 -15.98
CA GLY A 16 -2.29 -21.83 -16.35
C GLY A 16 -1.53 -21.04 -15.28
N ASP A 17 -0.81 -20.02 -15.73
CA ASP A 17 0.02 -19.17 -14.88
C ASP A 17 -0.82 -18.21 -14.01
N GLY A 18 -0.31 -17.94 -12.82
CA GLY A 18 -0.89 -16.94 -11.92
C GLY A 18 -0.73 -15.51 -12.46
N GLY A 19 -1.69 -14.65 -12.13
CA GLY A 19 -1.63 -13.23 -12.46
C GLY A 19 -0.72 -12.44 -11.52
N HIS A 20 -0.03 -11.43 -12.04
CA HIS A 20 0.77 -10.51 -11.24
C HIS A 20 -0.11 -9.45 -10.56
N ALA A 21 0.43 -8.81 -9.52
CA ALA A 21 -0.26 -7.82 -8.69
C ALA A 21 0.66 -6.64 -8.37
N GLY A 22 0.25 -5.73 -7.48
CA GLY A 22 1.13 -4.67 -6.97
C GLY A 22 0.79 -3.27 -7.50
N GLY A 23 0.21 -3.17 -8.69
CA GLY A 23 -0.26 -1.92 -9.28
C GLY A 23 -1.72 -1.57 -8.95
N LEU A 24 -2.28 -0.61 -9.69
CA LEU A 24 -3.69 -0.19 -9.60
C LEU A 24 -4.68 -1.31 -9.97
N SER A 25 -4.22 -2.26 -10.77
CA SER A 25 -4.94 -3.48 -11.13
C SER A 25 -3.95 -4.64 -11.10
N GLY A 26 -4.43 -5.79 -10.65
CA GLY A 26 -3.77 -7.06 -10.94
C GLY A 26 -4.01 -7.48 -12.39
N SER A 27 -3.32 -8.52 -12.81
CA SER A 27 -3.55 -9.19 -14.08
C SER A 27 -4.44 -10.41 -13.91
N PRO A 28 -5.17 -10.81 -14.97
CA PRO A 28 -5.83 -12.10 -14.97
C PRO A 28 -4.81 -13.22 -14.79
N GLY A 29 -5.24 -14.31 -14.15
CA GLY A 29 -4.54 -15.59 -14.23
C GLY A 29 -4.83 -16.22 -15.58
N LEU A 30 -3.78 -16.74 -16.21
CA LEU A 30 -3.87 -17.29 -17.56
C LEU A 30 -4.55 -18.67 -17.52
N PRO A 31 -5.32 -19.00 -18.56
CA PRO A 31 -5.81 -20.35 -18.73
C PRO A 31 -4.70 -21.28 -19.24
N SER A 32 -4.82 -22.58 -18.95
CA SER A 32 -4.06 -23.60 -19.69
C SER A 32 -4.58 -23.74 -21.13
N ILE A 33 -3.94 -24.56 -21.96
CA ILE A 33 -4.42 -24.86 -23.33
C ILE A 33 -5.82 -25.54 -23.38
N HIS A 34 -6.31 -25.94 -22.21
CA HIS A 34 -7.47 -26.80 -22.03
C HIS A 34 -8.57 -26.20 -21.15
N ASN A 35 -8.27 -25.06 -20.53
CA ASN A 35 -9.26 -24.15 -19.99
C ASN A 35 -9.28 -22.92 -20.90
N SER A 36 -10.41 -22.24 -21.08
CA SER A 36 -10.46 -21.00 -21.89
C SER A 36 -10.87 -19.77 -21.07
N ILE A 37 -11.03 -19.96 -19.75
CA ILE A 37 -11.61 -18.97 -18.86
C ILE A 37 -10.48 -18.38 -17.98
N PRO A 38 -10.00 -17.15 -18.28
CA PRO A 38 -9.09 -16.45 -17.39
C PRO A 38 -9.82 -16.04 -16.10
N SER A 39 -9.06 -15.95 -15.01
CA SER A 39 -9.58 -15.43 -13.74
C SER A 39 -9.66 -13.91 -13.73
N LEU A 40 -10.65 -13.36 -13.04
CA LEU A 40 -10.90 -11.91 -12.96
C LEU A 40 -9.92 -11.24 -11.98
N PRO A 41 -9.13 -10.23 -12.40
CA PRO A 41 -8.25 -9.48 -11.51
C PRO A 41 -9.00 -8.53 -10.58
N GLY A 42 -8.35 -8.19 -9.47
CA GLY A 42 -8.77 -7.06 -8.62
C GLY A 42 -8.27 -5.73 -9.17
N ASN A 43 -9.05 -4.66 -9.01
CA ASN A 43 -8.66 -3.29 -9.33
C ASN A 43 -9.08 -2.31 -8.21
N GLN A 44 -9.21 -1.01 -8.48
CA GLN A 44 -9.54 -0.02 -7.44
C GLN A 44 -11.01 0.03 -7.01
N THR A 45 -11.93 -0.66 -7.71
CA THR A 45 -13.37 -0.61 -7.41
C THR A 45 -14.09 -1.95 -7.51
N PHE A 46 -13.43 -2.97 -8.05
CA PHE A 46 -13.97 -4.32 -8.18
C PHE A 46 -12.88 -5.37 -8.00
N GLY A 47 -13.34 -6.57 -7.70
CA GLY A 47 -12.55 -7.79 -7.58
C GLY A 47 -13.42 -8.87 -6.96
N CYS A 48 -12.80 -9.96 -6.53
CA CYS A 48 -13.54 -11.05 -5.94
C CYS A 48 -13.95 -10.77 -4.49
N LYS A 49 -13.04 -10.17 -3.71
CA LYS A 49 -13.28 -9.80 -2.32
C LYS A 49 -12.36 -8.65 -1.92
N LEU A 50 -12.82 -7.78 -1.03
CA LEU A 50 -11.96 -6.74 -0.44
C LEU A 50 -10.93 -7.39 0.48
N PHE A 51 -9.67 -6.94 0.40
CA PHE A 51 -8.55 -7.37 1.25
C PHE A 51 -8.12 -8.84 1.13
N GLU A 52 -8.87 -9.67 0.41
CA GLU A 52 -8.66 -11.12 0.35
C GLU A 52 -8.76 -11.63 -1.09
N GLY A 53 -7.88 -12.55 -1.45
CA GLY A 53 -8.00 -13.32 -2.68
C GLY A 53 -9.03 -14.44 -2.52
N SER A 54 -9.63 -14.88 -3.63
CA SER A 54 -10.56 -16.01 -3.61
C SER A 54 -9.86 -17.36 -3.79
N PRO A 55 -10.40 -18.44 -3.19
CA PRO A 55 -9.90 -19.79 -3.47
C PRO A 55 -10.12 -20.13 -4.95
N GLY A 56 -9.18 -20.91 -5.51
CA GLY A 56 -9.38 -21.54 -6.81
C GLY A 56 -10.43 -22.65 -6.74
N LEU A 57 -10.96 -23.05 -7.89
CA LEU A 57 -11.94 -24.12 -7.98
C LEU A 57 -11.27 -25.48 -7.67
N SER A 58 -11.83 -26.21 -6.71
CA SER A 58 -11.35 -27.55 -6.34
C SER A 58 -11.72 -28.57 -7.41
N SER A 59 -10.73 -29.28 -7.95
CA SER A 59 -10.92 -30.42 -8.85
C SER A 59 -9.69 -31.36 -8.75
N ASN A 60 -9.61 -32.37 -9.63
CA ASN A 60 -8.40 -33.19 -9.77
C ASN A 60 -7.18 -32.36 -10.27
N GLU A 61 -7.46 -31.23 -10.93
CA GLU A 61 -6.51 -30.23 -11.38
C GLU A 61 -6.97 -28.86 -10.88
N PRO A 62 -6.67 -28.51 -9.63
CA PRO A 62 -7.29 -27.37 -8.97
C PRO A 62 -6.91 -26.05 -9.66
N GLY A 63 -7.86 -25.12 -9.73
CA GLY A 63 -7.56 -23.75 -10.14
C GLY A 63 -6.63 -23.06 -9.14
N GLY A 64 -5.82 -22.12 -9.63
CA GLY A 64 -4.94 -21.34 -8.76
C GLY A 64 -5.71 -20.40 -7.84
N SER A 65 -5.21 -20.14 -6.64
CA SER A 65 -5.84 -19.15 -5.74
C SER A 65 -5.63 -17.73 -6.25
N GLY A 66 -6.63 -16.86 -6.11
CA GLY A 66 -6.47 -15.44 -6.38
C GLY A 66 -5.58 -14.76 -5.34
N GLY A 67 -4.84 -13.74 -5.77
CA GLY A 67 -4.00 -12.93 -4.90
C GLY A 67 -4.79 -11.94 -4.06
N SER A 68 -4.35 -11.67 -2.84
CA SER A 68 -4.94 -10.64 -1.97
C SER A 68 -4.60 -9.23 -2.46
N GLY A 69 -5.28 -8.22 -1.92
CA GLY A 69 -5.05 -6.83 -2.28
C GLY A 69 -6.19 -5.97 -1.79
N TYR A 70 -6.14 -4.67 -2.08
CA TYR A 70 -7.23 -3.74 -1.81
C TYR A 70 -8.56 -4.29 -2.32
N TYR A 71 -8.59 -4.68 -3.59
CA TYR A 71 -9.47 -5.73 -4.08
C TYR A 71 -8.62 -6.94 -4.48
N GLY A 72 -8.93 -8.09 -3.93
CA GLY A 72 -8.28 -9.35 -4.28
C GLY A 72 -8.76 -9.91 -5.61
N GLY A 73 -7.83 -10.59 -6.28
CA GLY A 73 -8.11 -11.33 -7.50
C GLY A 73 -8.95 -12.57 -7.26
N CYS A 74 -9.64 -13.01 -8.31
CA CYS A 74 -10.43 -14.21 -8.30
C CYS A 74 -9.57 -15.46 -8.46
N GLY A 75 -10.03 -16.57 -7.87
CA GLY A 75 -9.45 -17.88 -8.09
C GLY A 75 -9.65 -18.35 -9.52
N GLY A 76 -8.73 -19.19 -9.98
CA GLY A 76 -8.80 -19.90 -11.24
C GLY A 76 -9.95 -20.90 -11.25
N THR A 77 -10.43 -21.15 -12.46
CA THR A 77 -11.44 -22.15 -12.79
C THR A 77 -10.83 -23.44 -13.32
N THR A 78 -11.66 -24.47 -13.42
CA THR A 78 -11.37 -25.76 -14.07
C THR A 78 -12.51 -26.02 -15.06
N ASP A 79 -12.21 -26.61 -16.22
CA ASP A 79 -13.27 -26.98 -17.18
C ASP A 79 -13.57 -28.48 -17.11
N ASP A 80 -14.43 -28.85 -16.16
CA ASP A 80 -14.85 -30.25 -15.97
C ASP A 80 -15.80 -30.73 -17.09
N ARG A 81 -16.23 -29.86 -18.02
CA ARG A 81 -17.15 -30.22 -19.11
C ARG A 81 -16.49 -31.14 -20.12
N ILE A 82 -15.17 -31.14 -20.19
CA ILE A 82 -14.41 -32.11 -20.96
C ILE A 82 -13.76 -33.07 -19.96
N LYS A 83 -14.52 -34.06 -19.49
CA LYS A 83 -14.15 -35.08 -18.48
C LYS A 83 -12.83 -35.87 -18.73
N GLN A 84 -12.12 -35.61 -19.82
CA GLN A 84 -10.83 -36.23 -20.17
C GLN A 84 -9.69 -35.24 -20.31
N ILE A 85 -9.97 -33.94 -20.19
CA ILE A 85 -8.96 -32.92 -20.39
C ILE A 85 -8.60 -32.34 -19.03
N TRP A 86 -7.33 -32.48 -18.73
CA TRP A 86 -6.64 -32.03 -17.55
C TRP A 86 -6.32 -30.55 -17.84
N GLY A 87 -7.07 -29.61 -17.26
CA GLY A 87 -6.78 -28.19 -17.47
C GLY A 87 -7.29 -27.28 -16.38
N SER A 88 -6.38 -26.50 -15.79
CA SER A 88 -6.70 -25.48 -14.79
C SER A 88 -6.21 -24.09 -15.23
N SER A 89 -6.88 -23.04 -14.76
CA SER A 89 -6.39 -21.66 -14.91
C SER A 89 -5.71 -21.20 -13.63
N GLY A 90 -4.76 -20.27 -13.77
CA GLY A 90 -4.19 -19.57 -12.63
C GLY A 90 -5.20 -18.64 -11.97
N GLY A 91 -4.96 -18.31 -10.71
CA GLY A 91 -5.67 -17.24 -10.03
C GLY A 91 -5.16 -15.87 -10.49
N ALA A 92 -5.99 -14.85 -10.38
CA ALA A 92 -5.65 -13.49 -10.77
C ALA A 92 -4.96 -12.75 -9.64
N GLY A 93 -4.16 -11.73 -9.96
CA GLY A 93 -3.57 -10.85 -8.97
C GLY A 93 -4.57 -9.86 -8.36
N GLY A 94 -4.28 -9.38 -7.15
CA GLY A 94 -5.01 -8.29 -6.52
C GLY A 94 -4.49 -6.90 -6.91
N SER A 95 -5.18 -5.86 -6.48
CA SER A 95 -4.79 -4.45 -6.64
C SER A 95 -4.18 -3.88 -5.36
N SER A 96 -3.17 -3.03 -5.48
CA SER A 96 -2.62 -2.29 -4.34
C SER A 96 -3.39 -1.00 -4.08
N PHE A 97 -3.20 -0.41 -2.91
CA PHE A 97 -3.73 0.90 -2.57
C PHE A 97 -2.77 1.72 -1.73
N ILE A 98 -2.54 2.95 -2.15
CA ILE A 98 -1.77 3.94 -1.40
C ILE A 98 -2.62 5.20 -1.27
N SER A 99 -2.87 5.61 -0.03
CA SER A 99 -3.62 6.84 0.24
C SER A 99 -2.86 8.03 -0.35
N GLY A 100 -3.45 8.78 -1.28
CA GLY A 100 -2.82 9.91 -1.96
C GLY A 100 -2.09 9.59 -3.26
N HIS A 101 -1.96 8.31 -3.64
CA HIS A 101 -1.40 7.96 -4.96
C HIS A 101 -2.41 8.24 -6.09
N GLU A 102 -1.90 8.64 -7.24
CA GLU A 102 -2.73 8.93 -8.41
C GLU A 102 -3.44 7.67 -8.94
N GLY A 103 -4.71 7.78 -9.29
CA GLY A 103 -5.50 6.64 -9.79
C GLY A 103 -6.03 5.70 -8.71
N CYS A 104 -5.55 5.78 -7.46
CA CYS A 104 -6.15 5.05 -6.35
C CYS A 104 -7.55 5.59 -6.02
N ILE A 105 -8.47 4.69 -5.65
CA ILE A 105 -9.82 5.05 -5.22
C ILE A 105 -10.05 4.51 -3.82
N ALA A 106 -10.07 5.39 -2.83
CA ALA A 106 -10.37 5.06 -1.46
C ALA A 106 -11.84 4.64 -1.31
N MET A 107 -12.12 3.91 -0.24
CA MET A 107 -13.44 3.43 0.13
C MET A 107 -13.80 3.83 1.56
N ASP A 108 -15.09 3.88 1.84
CA ASP A 108 -15.60 4.07 3.18
C ASP A 108 -15.48 2.80 4.04
N GLU A 109 -15.89 2.88 5.30
CA GLU A 109 -15.89 1.76 6.26
C GLU A 109 -16.79 0.59 5.83
N ARG A 110 -17.66 0.80 4.84
CA ARG A 110 -18.57 -0.21 4.28
C ARG A 110 -18.07 -0.78 2.94
N GLY A 111 -16.91 -0.33 2.46
CA GLY A 111 -16.33 -0.75 1.19
C GLY A 111 -16.89 -0.04 -0.04
N ASN A 112 -17.61 1.08 0.10
CA ASN A 112 -18.09 1.86 -1.04
C ASN A 112 -17.01 2.82 -1.54
N PRO A 113 -16.79 2.93 -2.86
CA PRO A 113 -15.79 3.84 -3.42
C PRO A 113 -16.16 5.31 -3.19
N LEU A 114 -15.18 6.12 -2.77
CA LEU A 114 -15.35 7.53 -2.41
C LEU A 114 -14.94 8.51 -3.52
N GLY A 115 -14.39 8.01 -4.63
CA GLY A 115 -13.94 8.86 -5.76
C GLY A 115 -12.73 9.75 -5.45
N THR A 116 -12.02 9.49 -4.35
CA THR A 116 -10.79 10.18 -3.95
C THR A 116 -9.72 9.15 -3.62
N SER A 117 -8.44 9.46 -3.84
CA SER A 117 -7.34 8.59 -3.39
C SER A 117 -7.03 8.72 -1.90
N ILE A 118 -7.63 9.70 -1.19
CA ILE A 118 -7.35 9.96 0.22
C ILE A 118 -8.23 9.09 1.12
N TYR A 119 -7.61 8.18 1.85
CA TYR A 119 -8.29 7.30 2.80
C TYR A 119 -9.04 8.11 3.88
N PRO A 120 -10.19 7.63 4.44
CA PRO A 120 -11.00 8.38 5.41
C PRO A 120 -10.24 8.97 6.60
N SER A 121 -9.16 8.32 7.04
CA SER A 121 -8.24 8.82 8.08
C SER A 121 -7.59 10.18 7.79
N LYS A 122 -7.62 10.64 6.53
CA LYS A 122 -6.92 11.84 6.02
C LYS A 122 -5.39 11.78 6.09
N ILE A 123 -4.84 10.62 6.42
CA ILE A 123 -3.41 10.33 6.31
C ILE A 123 -3.13 9.87 4.88
N TYR A 124 -2.13 10.47 4.24
CA TYR A 124 -1.77 10.17 2.85
C TYR A 124 -0.27 10.33 2.60
N PHE A 125 0.16 9.68 1.54
CA PHE A 125 1.49 9.71 0.99
C PHE A 125 1.52 10.63 -0.25
N THR A 126 2.64 11.32 -0.43
CA THR A 126 3.11 12.14 -1.55
C THR A 126 4.26 11.37 -2.22
N ASP A 127 4.89 11.84 -3.29
CA ASP A 127 6.06 11.13 -3.83
C ASP A 127 5.73 9.93 -4.72
N THR A 128 4.50 9.40 -4.75
CA THR A 128 4.39 7.95 -4.54
C THR A 128 4.60 7.13 -5.81
N GLU A 129 5.24 5.96 -5.71
CA GLU A 129 5.40 5.00 -6.81
C GLU A 129 4.69 3.67 -6.49
N MET A 130 4.02 3.09 -7.49
CA MET A 130 3.49 1.73 -7.43
C MET A 130 4.06 0.93 -8.59
N ILE A 131 4.77 -0.14 -8.27
CA ILE A 131 5.42 -1.00 -9.25
C ILE A 131 4.68 -2.33 -9.26
N SER A 132 4.30 -2.76 -10.46
CA SER A 132 3.57 -4.00 -10.66
C SER A 132 4.53 -5.21 -10.69
N GLY A 133 4.06 -6.40 -10.34
CA GLY A 133 4.85 -7.63 -10.22
C GLY A 133 5.45 -8.13 -11.54
N ASN A 134 5.03 -7.56 -12.67
CA ASN A 134 5.60 -7.78 -14.00
C ASN A 134 6.60 -6.69 -14.43
N GLU A 135 6.96 -5.80 -13.52
CA GLU A 135 7.90 -4.72 -13.75
C GLU A 135 9.16 -4.91 -12.90
N ALA A 136 10.24 -4.23 -13.30
CA ALA A 136 11.50 -4.30 -12.58
C ALA A 136 11.42 -3.53 -11.25
N MET A 137 11.59 -4.23 -10.14
CA MET A 137 11.47 -3.67 -8.79
C MET A 137 12.84 -3.27 -8.21
N PRO A 138 12.94 -2.16 -7.45
CA PRO A 138 14.16 -1.79 -6.75
C PRO A 138 14.46 -2.82 -5.67
N SER A 139 15.69 -3.33 -5.56
CA SER A 139 16.08 -4.32 -4.56
C SER A 139 15.79 -3.84 -3.13
N ILE A 140 15.48 -4.80 -2.24
CA ILE A 140 15.29 -4.54 -0.79
C ILE A 140 16.49 -3.80 -0.19
N THR A 141 17.70 -4.11 -0.65
CA THR A 141 18.94 -3.59 -0.07
C THR A 141 19.40 -2.27 -0.71
N SER A 142 18.88 -1.92 -1.89
CA SER A 142 19.34 -0.78 -2.67
C SER A 142 18.25 -0.25 -3.61
N PRO A 143 17.91 1.06 -3.55
CA PRO A 143 16.96 1.68 -4.48
C PRO A 143 17.44 1.73 -5.94
N VAL A 144 18.74 1.60 -6.15
CA VAL A 144 19.37 1.77 -7.47
C VAL A 144 19.45 0.44 -8.21
N ASP A 145 19.67 -0.63 -7.47
CA ASP A 145 19.71 -1.97 -8.04
C ASP A 145 18.30 -2.44 -8.31
N LYS A 146 18.04 -2.98 -9.50
CA LYS A 146 16.73 -3.48 -9.89
C LYS A 146 16.76 -5.00 -10.08
N GLU A 147 15.75 -5.66 -9.57
CA GLU A 147 15.42 -7.04 -9.89
C GLU A 147 14.58 -7.05 -11.16
N ASN A 148 14.85 -7.98 -12.09
CA ASN A 148 14.34 -7.89 -13.46
C ASN A 148 12.82 -7.95 -13.56
N ASN A 149 12.14 -8.80 -12.77
CA ASN A 149 10.68 -8.95 -12.76
C ASN A 149 10.22 -9.37 -11.36
N GLY A 150 9.51 -8.49 -10.66
CA GLY A 150 9.07 -8.74 -9.29
C GLY A 150 10.22 -9.05 -8.35
N HIS A 151 9.90 -9.69 -7.22
CA HIS A 151 10.85 -10.23 -6.26
C HIS A 151 10.43 -11.66 -5.87
N ASP A 152 11.37 -12.49 -5.47
CA ASP A 152 11.05 -13.81 -4.90
C ASP A 152 10.73 -13.65 -3.40
N GLY A 153 9.55 -14.11 -2.97
CA GLY A 153 9.09 -14.04 -1.57
C GLY A 153 7.96 -13.03 -1.30
N ASP A 154 7.90 -12.50 -0.09
CA ASP A 154 6.80 -11.67 0.41
C ASP A 154 6.89 -10.22 -0.07
N GLY A 155 5.85 -9.68 -0.71
CA GLY A 155 5.85 -8.28 -1.18
C GLY A 155 6.20 -7.30 -0.05
N TYR A 156 7.08 -6.35 -0.32
CA TYR A 156 7.52 -5.35 0.66
C TYR A 156 7.13 -3.94 0.24
N ALA A 157 7.04 -3.07 1.24
CA ALA A 157 6.87 -1.64 1.08
C ALA A 157 8.09 -0.93 1.69
N ARG A 158 8.66 0.04 0.96
CA ARG A 158 9.71 0.91 1.50
C ARG A 158 9.12 2.28 1.80
N ILE A 159 9.22 2.71 3.06
CA ILE A 159 8.76 4.03 3.50
C ILE A 159 9.98 4.83 3.93
N THR A 160 10.18 5.99 3.30
CA THR A 160 11.28 6.90 3.64
C THR A 160 10.72 8.21 4.18
N PHE A 161 11.25 8.66 5.31
CA PHE A 161 10.93 9.98 5.85
C PHE A 161 11.76 11.03 5.11
N ILE A 162 11.11 11.90 4.34
CA ILE A 162 11.77 13.09 3.82
C ILE A 162 11.88 14.07 4.98
N SER A 163 13.01 14.06 5.68
CA SER A 163 13.27 15.02 6.76
C SER A 163 13.52 16.41 6.16
N SER A 164 12.46 17.14 5.89
CA SER A 164 12.53 18.58 5.66
C SER A 164 11.40 19.25 6.43
N TYR A 165 11.80 20.04 7.43
CA TYR A 165 10.97 20.87 8.33
C TYR A 165 10.44 20.24 9.63
N PHE A 166 11.33 19.72 10.48
CA PHE A 166 11.21 19.98 11.92
C PHE A 166 12.41 20.80 12.41
N GLY A 167 12.55 21.98 11.82
CA GLY A 167 13.19 23.10 12.49
C GLY A 167 12.27 23.59 13.61
N CYS A 168 12.13 22.80 14.69
CA CYS A 168 11.92 23.45 15.98
C CYS A 168 13.28 24.05 16.33
N THR A 169 13.63 25.16 15.69
CA THR A 169 14.67 26.03 16.21
C THR A 169 14.06 26.61 17.48
N THR A 170 14.23 25.91 18.60
CA THR A 170 14.21 26.52 19.91
C THR A 170 15.34 27.54 19.89
N ILE A 171 15.04 28.75 19.41
CA ILE A 171 15.87 29.92 19.69
C ILE A 171 15.59 30.24 21.16
N CYS A 172 16.11 29.40 22.07
CA CYS A 172 16.46 29.81 23.42
C CYS A 172 17.87 30.40 23.37
N SER A 173 18.11 31.31 22.42
CA SER A 173 19.34 32.09 22.35
C SER A 173 19.14 33.31 23.22
N TYR A 174 19.45 33.19 24.50
CA TYR A 174 19.65 34.33 25.37
C TYR A 174 20.79 35.19 24.79
N PRO A 175 20.63 36.50 24.54
CA PRO A 175 21.73 37.40 24.77
C PRO A 175 21.70 37.74 26.25
N ILE A 176 22.59 37.10 27.01
CA ILE A 176 23.12 37.69 28.24
C ILE A 176 23.84 38.96 27.79
N PHE A 177 23.15 40.10 27.79
CA PHE A 177 23.79 41.40 27.71
C PHE A 177 23.23 42.30 28.81
N TYR A 178 24.10 42.47 29.80
CA TYR A 178 24.11 43.49 30.84
C TYR A 178 23.44 44.80 30.41
N ILE A 179 22.37 45.21 31.10
CA ILE A 179 22.05 46.62 31.28
C ILE A 179 22.20 46.91 32.77
N MET A 180 23.36 47.46 33.13
CA MET A 180 23.55 48.08 34.43
C MET A 180 22.77 49.41 34.49
N THR A 181 21.86 49.44 35.47
CA THR A 181 21.45 50.59 36.31
C THR A 181 20.62 51.72 35.68
N LEU A 182 19.36 51.89 36.12
CA LEU A 182 18.98 52.79 37.24
C LEU A 182 17.44 52.81 37.48
N SER A 183 17.08 52.92 38.76
CA SER A 183 15.81 53.39 39.35
C SER A 183 14.65 52.40 39.62
N MET A 184 14.60 51.96 40.88
CA MET A 184 13.47 52.15 41.82
C MET A 184 12.05 51.66 41.49
N PHE A 185 11.84 50.60 40.71
CA PHE A 185 10.55 49.91 40.78
C PHE A 185 10.69 48.39 40.91
N SER A 186 10.09 47.89 41.98
CA SER A 186 9.87 46.47 42.27
C SER A 186 9.18 45.78 41.09
N ILE A 187 9.91 44.94 40.36
CA ILE A 187 9.34 44.04 39.35
C ILE A 187 9.18 42.67 40.02
N LEU A 188 7.93 42.31 40.30
CA LEU A 188 7.51 40.96 40.61
C LEU A 188 7.78 40.08 39.38
N VAL A 189 8.83 39.27 39.42
CA VAL A 189 9.10 38.27 38.37
C VAL A 189 8.15 37.10 38.59
N VAL A 190 7.02 37.09 37.88
CA VAL A 190 6.17 35.91 37.75
C VAL A 190 6.78 35.00 36.68
N TYR A 191 7.38 33.89 37.10
CA TYR A 191 7.78 32.83 36.19
C TYR A 191 6.53 32.14 35.63
N ILE A 192 6.22 32.37 34.36
CA ILE A 192 5.30 31.51 33.60
C ILE A 192 6.15 30.54 32.77
N CYS A 193 6.72 29.52 33.43
CA CYS A 193 7.27 28.33 32.75
C CYS A 193 6.15 27.36 32.31
N GLY A 194 5.02 27.89 31.82
CA GLY A 194 3.80 27.10 31.57
C GLY A 194 3.28 27.10 30.13
N LEU A 195 3.75 27.96 29.22
CA LEU A 195 3.18 28.06 27.87
C LEU A 195 3.87 27.20 26.81
N CYS A 196 5.14 26.81 26.99
CA CYS A 196 5.83 25.95 26.02
C CYS A 196 5.34 24.50 26.08
N ASP A 197 5.06 23.98 27.28
CA ASP A 197 4.49 22.64 27.43
C ASP A 197 3.05 22.53 26.92
N PHE A 198 2.28 23.63 26.93
CA PHE A 198 0.87 23.58 26.51
C PHE A 198 0.72 23.46 24.99
N PHE A 199 1.63 24.06 24.19
CA PHE A 199 1.62 23.88 22.73
C PHE A 199 2.31 22.59 22.27
N CYS A 200 3.29 22.10 23.02
CA CYS A 200 3.95 20.83 22.68
C CYS A 200 3.08 19.61 23.07
N LYS A 201 2.34 19.64 24.20
CA LYS A 201 1.40 18.57 24.55
C LYS A 201 0.09 18.58 23.74
N ARG A 202 -0.39 19.73 23.23
CA ARG A 202 -1.59 19.74 22.36
C ARG A 202 -1.32 19.31 20.92
N LYS A 203 -0.07 19.33 20.44
CA LYS A 203 0.29 18.83 19.10
C LYS A 203 0.52 17.32 19.02
N ASN A 204 0.32 16.59 20.11
CA ASN A 204 0.25 15.12 20.10
C ASN A 204 -1.13 14.55 19.72
N SER A 205 -2.09 15.38 19.27
CA SER A 205 -3.41 14.87 18.86
C SER A 205 -3.80 15.07 17.40
N TYR A 206 -3.10 15.88 16.59
CA TYR A 206 -3.41 16.02 15.16
C TYR A 206 -2.17 16.47 14.37
N ASN A 207 -1.17 15.60 14.21
CA ASN A 207 -0.14 15.81 13.19
C ASN A 207 -0.51 14.99 11.95
N ILE A 208 -0.96 15.73 10.94
CA ILE A 208 -1.07 15.26 9.56
C ILE A 208 0.36 15.13 9.06
N GLU A 209 0.95 13.96 9.21
CA GLU A 209 2.19 13.61 8.56
C GLU A 209 1.88 13.39 7.07
N ARG A 210 2.45 14.25 6.22
CA ARG A 210 2.48 14.05 4.77
C ARG A 210 3.61 13.06 4.52
N PHE A 211 3.25 11.83 4.18
CA PHE A 211 4.23 10.80 3.87
C PHE A 211 4.74 11.02 2.45
N CYS A 212 5.89 10.49 2.07
CA CYS A 212 6.37 10.50 0.69
C CYS A 212 6.82 9.08 0.29
N ILE A 213 6.50 8.54 -0.89
CA ILE A 213 6.92 7.19 -1.35
C ILE A 213 7.82 7.32 -2.58
N ILE A 214 8.89 6.54 -2.68
CA ILE A 214 9.56 6.17 -3.94
C ILE A 214 9.72 4.65 -3.88
#